data_AF-A0A0J8YCF5-F1
#
_entry.id   AF-A0A0J8YCF5-F1
#
_cell.length_a   1.000
_cell.length_b   1.000
_cell.length_c   1.000
_cell.angle_alpha   90.00
_cell.angle_beta   90.00
_cell.angle_gamma   90.00
#
_symmetry.space_group_name_H-M   'P 1'
#
loop_
_entity.id
_entity.type
_entity.pdbx_description
1 polymer ?
#
loop_
_entity_poly.entity_id
_entity_poly.type
_entity_poly.pdbx_seq_one_letter_code
_entity_poly.pdbx_strand_id
1 'polypeptide(L)'
;KGILKNLFAFLFYPLSSFGITSKNHMKDNELFRKEALYHQRHHWLGKALLLKGIPLWMVVTCTITFIALTFVALMKGEYTRRVNVRGEIFSQQQTVTILAPQQGTIAKHYVEIGQTVKKGVPIYALDISRDTQSGNLSDNSKTSINQQIFLTNNIIKKLKENKKINIDKLTQQLVEYKKSYGNTKQLVAASLHGL
;
A
#
# COMPACT_ATOMS: atom_id res chain seq x y z
N LYS A 1 21.67 -44.94 25.32
CA LYS A 1 22.33 -46.04 24.57
C LYS A 1 22.95 -45.38 23.34
N GLY A 2 24.18 -44.93 23.34
CA GLY A 2 25.42 -45.67 23.54
C GLY A 2 26.27 -45.29 22.33
N ILE A 3 27.56 -44.96 22.54
CA ILE A 3 28.62 -44.60 21.55
C ILE A 3 29.26 -43.22 21.75
N LEU A 4 28.59 -42.19 22.30
CA LEU A 4 29.27 -40.89 22.53
C LEU A 4 29.94 -40.69 23.91
N LYS A 5 29.93 -41.69 24.80
CA LYS A 5 30.57 -41.59 26.13
C LYS A 5 32.01 -42.14 26.22
N ASN A 6 32.55 -42.74 25.15
CA ASN A 6 33.83 -43.47 25.20
C ASN A 6 35.03 -42.77 24.56
N LEU A 7 34.93 -41.50 24.13
CA LEU A 7 36.08 -40.79 23.54
C LEU A 7 36.74 -39.77 24.48
N PHE A 8 36.15 -39.49 25.65
CA PHE A 8 36.67 -38.49 26.59
C PHE A 8 37.45 -39.08 27.79
N ALA A 9 37.51 -40.41 27.90
CA ALA A 9 38.15 -41.11 29.02
C ALA A 9 39.64 -41.46 28.79
N PHE A 10 40.21 -41.09 27.64
CA PHE A 10 41.56 -41.52 27.24
C PHE A 10 42.68 -40.49 27.48
N LEU A 11 42.38 -39.30 28.02
CA LEU A 11 43.37 -38.23 28.18
C LEU A 11 43.79 -37.91 29.63
N PHE A 12 43.27 -38.59 30.64
CA PHE A 12 43.47 -38.16 32.03
C PHE A 12 43.55 -39.29 33.07
N TYR A 13 44.42 -40.30 32.89
CA TYR A 13 44.87 -41.14 34.03
C TYR A 13 46.24 -41.79 33.74
N PRO A 14 47.35 -41.38 34.37
CA PRO A 14 48.47 -42.27 34.60
C PRO A 14 48.23 -43.01 35.93
N LEU A 15 47.69 -44.23 35.84
CA LEU A 15 47.62 -45.15 36.97
C LEU A 15 49.03 -45.72 37.20
N SER A 16 49.71 -45.14 38.19
CA SER A 16 50.87 -45.74 38.83
C SER A 16 50.44 -47.05 39.51
N SER A 17 50.77 -48.21 38.93
CA SER A 17 50.82 -49.45 39.70
C SER A 17 51.65 -50.53 39.00
N PHE A 18 52.71 -50.92 39.71
CA PHE A 18 53.10 -52.30 40.02
C PHE A 18 54.01 -53.12 39.09
N GLY A 19 55.12 -53.55 39.71
CA GLY A 19 55.86 -54.78 39.43
C GLY A 19 57.32 -54.54 39.00
N ILE A 20 58.37 -55.14 39.56
CA ILE A 20 58.56 -56.15 40.61
C ILE A 20 59.96 -55.90 41.21
N THR A 21 60.09 -56.24 42.49
CA THR A 21 61.30 -56.16 43.31
C THR A 21 62.47 -56.98 42.73
N SER A 22 63.70 -56.47 42.82
CA SER A 22 64.91 -57.29 42.83
C SER A 22 65.84 -56.74 43.91
N LYS A 23 65.92 -57.50 44.99
CA LYS A 23 66.77 -57.27 46.16
C LYS A 23 68.15 -57.82 45.84
N ASN A 24 69.16 -56.96 45.71
CA ASN A 24 70.55 -57.36 45.87
C ASN A 24 71.27 -56.29 46.71
N HIS A 25 71.89 -56.76 47.79
CA HIS A 25 72.53 -55.97 48.82
C HIS A 25 74.03 -56.27 48.74
N MET A 26 74.86 -55.31 48.34
CA MET A 26 76.27 -55.29 48.74
C MET A 26 76.85 -53.88 48.63
N LYS A 27 77.64 -53.55 49.65
CA LYS A 27 78.25 -52.25 49.95
C LYS A 27 79.57 -52.11 49.21
N ASP A 28 79.81 -50.94 48.64
CA ASP A 28 81.15 -50.39 48.47
C ASP A 28 81.15 -48.94 47.93
N ASN A 29 81.62 -48.06 48.81
CA ASN A 29 82.59 -47.00 48.54
C ASN A 29 82.19 -45.87 47.58
N GLU A 30 81.76 -44.76 48.18
CA GLU A 30 81.63 -43.43 47.56
C GLU A 30 83.01 -42.90 47.10
N LEU A 31 83.57 -43.47 46.03
CA LEU A 31 84.85 -43.06 45.44
C LEU A 31 84.71 -41.84 44.50
N PHE A 32 83.49 -41.31 44.36
CA PHE A 32 83.19 -40.16 43.52
C PHE A 32 82.31 -39.18 44.29
N ARG A 33 82.72 -37.91 44.32
CA ARG A 33 81.96 -36.81 44.91
C ARG A 33 80.57 -36.76 44.28
N LYS A 34 79.52 -36.91 45.10
CA LYS A 34 78.12 -37.04 44.65
C LYS A 34 77.71 -35.93 43.69
N GLU A 35 78.25 -34.73 43.86
CA GLU A 35 78.01 -33.58 42.99
C GLU A 35 78.45 -33.84 41.53
N ALA A 36 79.59 -34.50 41.29
CA ALA A 36 80.04 -34.82 39.93
C ALA A 36 79.17 -35.90 39.27
N LEU A 37 78.74 -36.92 40.03
CA LEU A 37 77.79 -37.94 39.55
C LEU A 37 76.39 -37.37 39.31
N TYR A 38 75.97 -36.36 40.09
CA TYR A 38 74.72 -35.64 39.87
C TYR A 38 74.78 -34.81 38.58
N HIS A 39 75.90 -34.12 38.33
CA HIS A 39 76.13 -33.33 37.11
C HIS A 39 76.37 -34.17 35.84
N GLN A 40 76.81 -35.43 35.97
CA GLN A 40 76.98 -36.38 34.85
C GLN A 40 75.75 -37.29 34.62
N ARG A 41 74.93 -37.56 35.66
CA ARG A 41 73.48 -37.62 35.46
C ARG A 41 73.02 -36.23 34.95
N HIS A 42 71.78 -35.83 34.72
CA HIS A 42 71.45 -34.56 34.05
C HIS A 42 72.05 -34.26 32.63
N HIS A 43 73.27 -34.64 32.25
CA HIS A 43 73.82 -34.46 30.89
C HIS A 43 73.12 -35.35 29.86
N TRP A 44 72.74 -36.57 30.26
CA TRP A 44 71.83 -37.49 29.55
C TRP A 44 70.36 -37.03 29.48
N LEU A 45 69.94 -36.04 30.27
CA LEU A 45 68.64 -35.35 30.08
C LEU A 45 68.74 -34.25 29.01
N GLY A 46 69.89 -34.14 28.34
CA GLY A 46 70.21 -33.08 27.41
C GLY A 46 70.16 -31.72 28.13
N LYS A 47 70.54 -30.66 27.42
CA LYS A 47 69.74 -29.44 27.60
C LYS A 47 68.29 -29.91 27.45
N ALA A 48 67.37 -29.40 28.26
CA ALA A 48 66.01 -29.27 27.80
C ALA A 48 66.09 -28.35 26.57
N LEU A 49 66.48 -28.91 25.42
CA LEU A 49 65.79 -28.68 24.19
C LEU A 49 64.36 -29.05 24.57
N LEU A 50 63.64 -28.07 25.15
CA LEU A 50 62.52 -27.51 24.43
C LEU A 50 62.93 -27.69 22.97
N LEU A 51 62.47 -28.79 22.35
CA LEU A 51 62.39 -28.83 20.91
C LEU A 51 61.99 -27.41 20.59
N LYS A 52 62.75 -26.74 19.74
CA LYS A 52 62.27 -25.48 19.16
C LYS A 52 61.09 -25.85 18.25
N GLY A 53 60.11 -26.56 18.81
CA GLY A 53 58.73 -26.55 18.45
C GLY A 53 58.31 -25.10 18.44
N ILE A 54 57.35 -24.88 17.57
CA ILE A 54 56.87 -23.60 17.10
C ILE A 54 57.00 -22.56 18.21
N PRO A 55 57.73 -21.44 17.97
CA PRO A 55 57.96 -20.45 19.01
C PRO A 55 56.61 -20.08 19.64
N LEU A 56 56.54 -20.07 20.98
CA LEU A 56 55.30 -19.88 21.72
C LEU A 56 54.54 -18.64 21.23
N TRP A 57 55.27 -17.58 20.90
CA TRP A 57 54.76 -16.35 20.30
C TRP A 57 53.96 -16.58 19.01
N MET A 58 54.42 -17.47 18.13
CA MET A 58 53.73 -17.81 16.88
C MET A 58 52.43 -18.59 17.12
N VAL A 59 52.41 -19.46 18.14
CA VAL A 59 51.18 -20.17 18.54
C VAL A 59 50.16 -19.20 19.14
N VAL A 60 50.61 -18.30 20.01
CA VAL A 60 49.77 -17.28 20.64
C VAL A 60 49.20 -16.32 19.60
N THR A 61 50.02 -15.79 18.69
CA THR A 61 49.54 -14.89 17.64
C THR A 61 48.56 -15.59 16.71
N CYS A 62 48.86 -16.83 16.27
CA CYS A 62 47.96 -17.62 15.42
C CYS A 62 46.59 -17.83 16.08
N THR A 63 46.58 -18.16 17.38
CA THR A 63 45.34 -18.36 18.14
C THR A 63 44.53 -17.07 18.25
N ILE A 64 45.17 -15.95 18.57
CA ILE A 64 44.51 -14.64 18.65
C ILE A 64 43.94 -14.24 17.29
N THR A 65 44.70 -14.42 16.21
CA THR A 65 44.24 -14.11 14.84
C THR A 65 43.04 -14.97 14.45
N PHE A 66 43.05 -16.26 14.77
CA PHE A 66 41.93 -17.16 14.47
C PHE A 66 40.65 -16.77 15.21
N ILE A 67 40.76 -16.41 16.50
CA ILE A 67 39.64 -15.93 17.30
C ILE A 67 39.12 -14.61 16.72
N ALA A 68 40.00 -13.64 16.44
CA ALA A 68 39.62 -12.35 15.87
C ALA A 68 38.89 -12.51 14.52
N LEU A 69 39.39 -13.39 13.64
CA LEU A 69 38.77 -13.68 12.35
C LEU A 69 37.36 -14.25 12.51
N THR A 70 37.18 -15.16 13.47
CA THR A 70 35.89 -15.77 13.79
C THR A 70 34.90 -14.71 14.29
N PHE A 71 35.32 -13.82 15.19
CA PHE A 71 34.49 -12.73 15.67
C PHE A 71 34.08 -11.76 14.54
N VAL A 72 35.01 -11.39 13.66
CA VAL A 72 34.70 -10.55 12.50
C VAL A 72 33.71 -11.25 11.56
N ALA A 73 33.87 -12.56 11.34
CA ALA A 73 32.95 -13.35 10.52
C ALA A 73 31.55 -13.46 11.15
N LEU A 74 31.44 -13.55 12.48
CA LEU A 74 30.16 -13.55 13.18
C LEU A 74 29.47 -12.18 13.15
N MET A 75 30.23 -11.09 13.27
CA MET A 75 29.69 -9.72 13.20
C MET A 75 29.26 -9.34 11.78
N LYS A 76 30.01 -9.74 10.76
CA LYS A 76 29.67 -9.52 9.33
C LYS A 76 28.72 -10.59 8.78
N GLY A 77 28.57 -11.69 9.50
CA GLY A 77 27.69 -12.79 9.14
C GLY A 77 26.26 -12.37 9.36
N GLU A 78 25.67 -11.67 8.40
CA GLU A 78 24.23 -11.47 8.40
C GLU A 78 23.56 -12.84 8.29
N TYR A 79 22.87 -13.26 9.36
CA TYR A 79 22.04 -14.45 9.34
C TYR A 79 20.81 -14.15 8.47
N THR A 80 20.97 -14.33 7.15
CA THR A 80 19.87 -14.20 6.18
C THR A 80 18.89 -15.34 6.39
N ARG A 81 17.97 -15.16 7.34
CA ARG A 81 16.81 -16.05 7.49
C ARG A 81 15.93 -15.88 6.25
N ARG A 82 16.10 -16.77 5.26
CA ARG A 82 15.23 -16.83 4.08
C ARG A 82 13.87 -17.34 4.50
N VAL A 83 12.91 -16.43 4.65
CA VAL A 83 11.50 -16.76 4.83
C VAL A 83 10.86 -16.79 3.45
N ASN A 84 10.43 -17.97 3.01
CA ASN A 84 9.74 -18.14 1.74
C ASN A 84 8.28 -17.71 1.94
N VAL A 85 7.98 -16.45 1.58
CA VAL A 85 6.61 -15.92 1.62
C VAL A 85 5.93 -16.22 0.28
N ARG A 86 4.90 -17.06 0.31
CA ARG A 86 3.94 -17.16 -0.79
C ARG A 86 3.07 -15.90 -0.75
N GLY A 87 3.45 -14.90 -1.54
CA GLY A 87 2.57 -13.78 -1.83
C GLY A 87 1.53 -14.20 -2.86
N GLU A 88 0.26 -13.99 -2.57
CA GLU A 88 -0.80 -14.07 -3.57
C GLU A 88 -0.98 -12.68 -4.18
N ILE A 89 -1.01 -12.59 -5.51
CA ILE A 89 -1.23 -11.35 -6.23
C ILE A 89 -2.73 -11.06 -6.16
N PHE A 90 -3.16 -10.26 -5.20
CA PHE A 90 -4.53 -9.79 -5.13
C PHE A 90 -4.67 -8.53 -6.00
N SER A 91 -5.49 -8.61 -7.05
CA SER A 91 -5.85 -7.45 -7.86
C SER A 91 -6.90 -6.65 -7.09
N GLN A 92 -6.51 -5.50 -6.54
CA GLN A 92 -7.42 -4.56 -5.88
C GLN A 92 -8.21 -3.76 -6.94
N GLN A 93 -8.77 -4.44 -7.93
CA GLN A 93 -9.73 -3.84 -8.86
C GLN A 93 -11.10 -3.88 -8.18
N GLN A 94 -11.57 -2.71 -7.74
CA GLN A 94 -12.94 -2.57 -7.27
C GLN A 94 -13.90 -2.87 -8.42
N THR A 95 -14.55 -4.03 -8.34
CA THR A 95 -15.61 -4.43 -9.26
C THR A 95 -16.78 -3.46 -9.11
N VAL A 96 -17.02 -2.64 -10.15
CA VAL A 96 -18.21 -1.80 -10.24
C VAL A 96 -19.27 -2.58 -11.01
N THR A 97 -20.32 -3.03 -10.31
CA THR A 97 -21.48 -3.65 -10.95
C THR A 97 -22.32 -2.56 -11.58
N ILE A 98 -22.42 -2.57 -12.92
CA ILE A 98 -23.24 -1.63 -13.67
C ILE A 98 -24.63 -2.24 -13.85
N LEU A 99 -25.65 -1.58 -13.30
CA LEU A 99 -27.05 -1.98 -13.44
C LEU A 99 -27.73 -1.11 -14.49
N ALA A 100 -28.63 -1.70 -15.28
CA ALA A 100 -29.46 -0.94 -16.20
C ALA A 100 -30.43 -0.03 -15.40
N PRO A 101 -30.60 1.25 -15.78
CA PRO A 101 -31.49 2.16 -15.05
C PRO A 101 -32.97 1.79 -15.18
N GLN A 102 -33.36 1.12 -16.27
CA GLN A 102 -34.75 0.72 -16.57
C GLN A 102 -34.76 -0.61 -17.35
N GLN A 103 -35.87 -1.35 -17.24
CA GLN A 103 -36.08 -2.59 -18.00
C GLN A 103 -36.28 -2.28 -19.49
N GLY A 104 -35.44 -2.86 -20.36
CA GLY A 104 -35.47 -2.65 -21.81
C GLY A 104 -34.72 -3.76 -22.53
N THR A 105 -34.70 -3.70 -23.87
CA THR A 105 -34.01 -4.68 -24.72
C THR A 105 -32.62 -4.16 -25.07
N ILE A 106 -31.60 -5.03 -25.12
CA ILE A 106 -30.26 -4.64 -25.54
C ILE A 106 -30.29 -4.31 -27.04
N ALA A 107 -30.08 -3.04 -27.39
CA ALA A 107 -30.10 -2.57 -28.77
C ALA A 107 -28.76 -2.83 -29.47
N LYS A 108 -27.66 -2.47 -28.79
CA LYS A 108 -26.29 -2.61 -29.30
C LYS A 108 -25.31 -2.90 -28.17
N HIS A 109 -24.35 -3.75 -28.49
CA HIS A 109 -23.21 -4.12 -27.65
C HIS A 109 -21.94 -3.49 -28.20
N TYR A 110 -21.19 -2.75 -27.37
CA TYR A 110 -20.02 -2.00 -27.83
C TYR A 110 -18.69 -2.53 -27.30
N VAL A 111 -18.69 -3.41 -26.30
CA VAL A 111 -17.47 -3.84 -25.59
C VAL A 111 -17.53 -5.32 -25.24
N GLU A 112 -16.60 -6.11 -25.74
CA GLU A 112 -16.52 -7.54 -25.45
C GLU A 112 -15.92 -7.85 -24.06
N ILE A 113 -16.24 -9.05 -23.56
CA ILE A 113 -15.76 -9.53 -22.27
C ILE A 113 -14.23 -9.65 -22.31
N GLY A 114 -13.55 -9.01 -21.35
CA GLY A 114 -12.08 -9.02 -21.24
C GLY A 114 -11.40 -7.80 -21.86
N GLN A 115 -12.13 -6.90 -22.52
CA GLN A 115 -11.59 -5.67 -23.08
C GLN A 115 -11.37 -4.61 -21.97
N THR A 116 -10.21 -3.94 -22.00
CA THR A 116 -9.91 -2.84 -21.06
C THR A 116 -10.67 -1.57 -21.48
N VAL A 117 -11.58 -1.08 -20.63
CA VAL A 117 -12.38 0.13 -20.87
C VAL A 117 -11.94 1.30 -19.99
N LYS A 118 -11.99 2.51 -20.56
CA LYS A 118 -11.77 3.76 -19.82
C LYS A 118 -13.10 4.31 -19.30
N LYS A 119 -13.04 5.11 -18.23
CA LYS A 119 -14.22 5.80 -17.68
C LYS A 119 -14.91 6.63 -18.77
N GLY A 120 -16.22 6.42 -18.92
CA GLY A 120 -17.07 7.16 -19.88
C GLY A 120 -17.26 6.49 -21.24
N VAL A 121 -16.63 5.33 -21.50
CA VAL A 121 -16.88 4.56 -22.72
C VAL A 121 -18.26 3.89 -22.63
N PRO A 122 -19.13 4.02 -23.66
CA PRO A 122 -20.41 3.32 -23.69
C PRO A 122 -20.18 1.81 -23.84
N ILE A 123 -20.82 1.02 -22.97
CA ILE A 123 -20.67 -0.45 -22.95
C ILE A 123 -21.87 -1.11 -23.65
N TYR A 124 -23.09 -0.67 -23.30
CA TYR A 124 -24.35 -1.16 -23.86
C TYR A 124 -25.26 0.01 -24.22
N ALA A 125 -25.97 -0.10 -25.34
CA ALA A 125 -27.16 0.71 -25.61
C ALA A 125 -28.41 -0.11 -25.30
N LEU A 126 -29.28 0.44 -24.46
CA LEU A 126 -30.59 -0.12 -24.14
C LEU A 126 -31.65 0.61 -24.96
N ASP A 127 -32.51 -0.16 -25.63
CA ASP A 127 -33.77 0.34 -26.17
C ASP A 127 -34.85 0.17 -25.09
N ILE A 128 -35.31 1.30 -24.56
CA ILE A 128 -36.32 1.36 -23.49
C ILE A 128 -37.71 1.64 -24.09
N SER A 129 -37.92 1.24 -25.36
CA SER A 129 -39.22 1.34 -26.01
C SER A 129 -40.22 0.40 -25.34
N ARG A 130 -41.16 0.99 -24.61
CA ARG A 130 -42.27 0.28 -23.97
C ARG A 130 -43.42 0.17 -24.96
N ASP A 131 -43.45 -0.90 -25.75
CA ASP A 131 -44.62 -1.29 -26.53
C ASP A 131 -45.64 -1.97 -25.61
N THR A 132 -46.45 -1.16 -24.94
CA THR A 132 -47.72 -1.62 -24.35
C THR A 132 -48.78 -1.76 -25.43
N GLN A 133 -49.72 -2.67 -25.22
CA GLN A 133 -50.85 -3.05 -26.09
C GLN A 133 -51.77 -1.88 -26.55
N SER A 134 -51.49 -0.65 -26.12
CA SER A 134 -52.21 0.58 -26.44
C SER A 134 -51.50 1.47 -27.49
N GLY A 135 -50.41 1.03 -28.11
CA GLY A 135 -49.66 1.83 -29.08
C GLY A 135 -48.59 2.73 -28.44
N ASN A 136 -47.62 3.09 -29.27
CA ASN A 136 -46.33 3.70 -28.96
C ASN A 136 -46.43 4.84 -27.91
N LEU A 137 -46.18 4.52 -26.63
CA LEU A 137 -46.21 5.49 -25.52
C LEU A 137 -45.23 6.66 -25.74
N SER A 138 -44.17 6.43 -26.51
CA SER A 138 -43.20 7.46 -26.90
C SER A 138 -43.86 8.53 -27.76
N ASP A 139 -44.70 8.14 -28.73
CA ASP A 139 -45.36 9.09 -29.61
C ASP A 139 -46.49 9.84 -28.91
N ASN A 140 -47.26 9.17 -28.04
CA ASN A 140 -48.24 9.84 -27.18
C ASN A 140 -47.60 10.82 -26.19
N SER A 141 -46.39 10.52 -25.71
CA SER A 141 -45.63 11.44 -24.87
C SER A 141 -45.13 12.65 -25.68
N LYS A 142 -44.62 12.43 -26.90
CA LYS A 142 -44.20 13.52 -27.81
C LYS A 142 -45.36 14.44 -28.18
N THR A 143 -46.53 13.88 -28.51
CA THR A 143 -47.72 14.68 -28.85
C THR A 143 -48.18 15.52 -27.65
N SER A 144 -48.21 14.93 -26.46
CA SER A 144 -48.56 15.65 -25.21
C SER A 144 -47.57 16.79 -24.91
N ILE A 145 -46.25 16.55 -25.08
CA ILE A 145 -45.22 17.59 -24.91
C ILE A 145 -45.42 18.72 -25.93
N ASN A 146 -45.65 18.40 -27.20
CA ASN A 146 -45.89 19.41 -28.24
C ASN A 146 -47.15 20.22 -27.98
N GLN A 147 -48.23 19.59 -27.49
CA GLN A 147 -49.44 20.28 -27.07
C GLN A 147 -49.15 21.26 -25.92
N GLN A 148 -48.36 20.85 -24.93
CA GLN A 148 -48.00 21.73 -23.82
C GLN A 148 -47.15 22.92 -24.26
N ILE A 149 -46.21 22.73 -25.18
CA ILE A 149 -45.44 23.82 -25.80
C ILE A 149 -46.37 24.80 -26.52
N PHE A 150 -47.32 24.30 -27.31
CA PHE A 150 -48.29 25.12 -28.03
C PHE A 150 -49.17 25.94 -27.09
N LEU A 151 -49.68 25.32 -26.02
CA LEU A 151 -50.49 25.98 -25.00
C LEU A 151 -49.70 27.09 -24.29
N THR A 152 -48.48 26.81 -23.86
CA THR A 152 -47.60 27.79 -23.22
C THR A 152 -47.33 28.99 -24.14
N ASN A 153 -47.06 28.75 -25.43
CA ASN A 153 -46.85 29.82 -26.39
C ASN A 153 -48.10 30.69 -26.59
N ASN A 154 -49.28 30.09 -26.62
CA ASN A 154 -50.54 30.84 -26.69
C ASN A 154 -50.80 31.66 -25.44
N ILE A 155 -50.49 31.13 -24.25
CA ILE A 155 -50.59 31.87 -22.99
C ILE A 155 -49.65 33.08 -23.01
N ILE A 156 -48.40 32.90 -23.42
CA ILE A 156 -47.42 33.99 -23.55
C ILE A 156 -47.93 35.07 -24.51
N LYS A 157 -48.47 34.67 -25.68
CA LYS A 157 -49.05 35.61 -26.65
C LYS A 157 -50.21 36.41 -26.05
N LYS A 158 -51.18 35.75 -25.42
CA LYS A 158 -52.33 36.40 -24.77
C LYS A 158 -51.91 37.36 -23.67
N LEU A 159 -50.92 36.99 -22.86
CA LEU A 159 -50.41 37.86 -21.80
C LEU A 159 -49.77 39.13 -22.38
N LYS A 160 -48.98 39.01 -23.45
CA LYS A 160 -48.36 40.15 -24.12
C LYS A 160 -49.39 41.09 -24.74
N GLU A 161 -50.44 40.53 -25.33
CA GLU A 161 -51.54 41.28 -25.96
C GLU A 161 -52.39 42.02 -24.92
N ASN A 162 -52.79 41.34 -23.84
CA ASN A 162 -53.50 41.98 -22.71
C ASN A 162 -52.68 43.09 -22.07
N LYS A 163 -51.36 42.89 -21.90
CA LYS A 163 -50.47 43.94 -21.39
C LYS A 163 -50.51 45.17 -22.30
N LYS A 164 -50.41 44.99 -23.61
CA LYS A 164 -50.48 46.10 -24.59
C LYS A 164 -51.82 46.84 -24.50
N ILE A 165 -52.93 46.09 -24.54
CA ILE A 165 -54.29 46.67 -24.47
C ILE A 165 -54.46 47.48 -23.18
N ASN A 166 -53.96 46.99 -22.04
CA ASN A 166 -54.07 47.70 -20.77
C ASN A 166 -53.23 48.97 -20.74
N ILE A 167 -52.01 48.95 -21.29
CA ILE A 167 -51.16 50.14 -21.42
C ILE A 167 -51.87 51.18 -22.30
N ASP A 168 -52.42 50.78 -23.44
CA ASP A 168 -53.11 51.67 -24.37
C ASP A 168 -54.34 52.31 -23.71
N LYS A 169 -55.15 51.51 -23.01
CA LYS A 169 -56.32 52.00 -22.24
C LYS A 169 -55.93 52.99 -21.15
N LEU A 170 -54.91 52.69 -20.35
CA LEU A 170 -54.43 53.59 -19.29
C LEU A 170 -53.89 54.90 -19.87
N THR A 171 -53.18 54.83 -21.00
CA THR A 171 -52.68 56.01 -21.70
C THR A 171 -53.84 56.88 -22.20
N GLN A 172 -54.87 56.26 -22.78
CA GLN A 172 -56.06 56.96 -23.25
C GLN A 172 -56.83 57.62 -22.09
N GLN A 173 -56.96 56.94 -20.96
CA GLN A 173 -57.56 57.52 -19.75
C GLN A 173 -56.77 58.73 -19.24
N LEU A 174 -55.44 58.67 -19.23
CA LEU A 174 -54.61 59.81 -18.83
C LEU A 174 -54.77 61.02 -19.76
N VAL A 175 -54.87 60.80 -21.08
CA VAL A 175 -55.12 61.86 -22.05
C VAL A 175 -56.48 62.51 -21.79
N GLU A 176 -57.51 61.72 -21.58
CA GLU A 176 -58.86 62.21 -21.31
C GLU A 176 -58.93 63.00 -19.99
N TYR A 177 -58.31 62.49 -18.92
CA TYR A 177 -58.20 63.20 -17.64
C TYR A 177 -57.46 64.53 -17.78
N LYS A 178 -56.35 64.55 -18.52
CA LYS A 178 -55.57 65.79 -18.76
C LYS A 178 -56.38 66.82 -19.54
N LYS A 179 -57.14 66.37 -20.55
CA LYS A 179 -58.05 67.20 -21.33
C LYS A 179 -59.17 67.77 -20.47
N SER A 180 -59.84 66.92 -19.67
CA SER A 180 -60.90 67.35 -18.76
C SER A 180 -60.38 68.37 -17.74
N TYR A 181 -59.20 68.15 -17.16
CA TYR A 181 -58.59 69.09 -16.23
C TYR A 181 -58.31 70.46 -16.88
N GLY A 182 -57.82 70.46 -18.12
CA GLY A 182 -57.63 71.68 -18.91
C GLY A 182 -58.95 72.43 -19.14
N ASN A 183 -60.00 71.72 -19.54
CA ASN A 183 -61.34 72.28 -19.73
C ASN A 183 -61.88 72.88 -18.43
N THR A 184 -61.78 72.17 -17.29
CA THR A 184 -62.23 72.68 -15.99
C THR A 184 -61.45 73.94 -15.59
N LYS A 185 -60.14 73.98 -15.82
CA LYS A 185 -59.31 75.17 -15.55
C LYS A 185 -59.76 76.37 -16.40
N GLN A 186 -60.08 76.14 -17.67
CA GLN A 186 -60.62 77.18 -18.56
C GLN A 186 -61.98 77.67 -18.10
N LEU A 187 -62.87 76.78 -17.67
CA LEU A 187 -64.20 77.13 -17.14
C LEU A 187 -64.10 77.98 -15.86
N VAL A 188 -63.22 77.59 -14.93
CA VAL A 188 -62.95 78.37 -13.71
C VAL A 188 -62.39 79.75 -14.07
N ALA A 189 -61.42 79.84 -14.98
CA ALA A 189 -60.84 81.12 -15.41
C ALA A 189 -61.88 82.02 -16.11
N ALA A 190 -62.76 81.46 -16.94
CA ALA A 190 -63.85 82.19 -17.58
C ALA A 190 -64.88 82.70 -16.58
N SER A 191 -65.19 81.92 -15.54
CA SER A 191 -66.12 82.34 -14.48
C SER A 191 -65.58 83.48 -13.60
N LEU A 192 -64.26 83.58 -13.44
CA LEU A 192 -63.61 84.65 -12.67
C LEU A 192 -63.52 85.98 -13.45
N HIS A 193 -63.57 85.95 -14.78
CA HIS A 193 -63.54 87.14 -15.65
C HIS A 193 -64.94 87.69 -16.00
N GLY A 194 -66.01 86.98 -15.62
CA GLY A 194 -67.41 87.34 -15.89
C GLY A 194 -68.12 88.10 -14.77
N LEU A 195 -67.36 88.64 -13.81
CA LEU A 195 -67.76 89.53 -12.71
C LEU A 195 -66.98 90.84 -12.83
#